data_AF-A0A941ST00-F1
#
_entry.id   AF-A0A941ST00-F1
#
_cell.length_a   1.000
_cell.length_b   1.000
_cell.length_c   1.000
_cell.angle_alpha   90.00
_cell.angle_beta   90.00
_cell.angle_gamma   90.00
#
_symmetry.space_group_name_H-M   'P 1'
#
loop_
_entity.id
_entity.type
_entity.pdbx_description
1 polymer ?
#
loop_
_entity_poly.entity_id
_entity_poly.type
_entity_poly.pdbx_seq_one_letter_code
_entity_poly.pdbx_strand_id
1 'polypeptide(L)'
;MVKRSVVVQDKSGMLASPGLASAPVLDLMCSHFVLTLAAQPGGKFNVRRDINGLMSLAGRHLIWPPAVLARLREFLARRCKDNELWRGHERLTDAEFLERHGLWRGPYEEGTLFFYLDEYAKDAPKDLLALLAATGQWLRHALKKHSSLVE
;
A
#
# COMPACT_ATOMS: atom_id res chain seq x y z
N MET A 1 -7.47 -6.37 26.80
CA MET A 1 -7.23 -4.97 26.39
C MET A 1 -7.35 -4.93 24.87
N VAL A 2 -8.54 -4.58 24.36
CA VAL A 2 -8.86 -4.70 22.93
C VAL A 2 -8.21 -3.52 22.20
N LYS A 3 -7.12 -3.79 21.47
CA LYS A 3 -6.58 -2.83 20.50
C LYS A 3 -7.64 -2.64 19.42
N ARG A 4 -8.40 -1.55 19.50
CA ARG A 4 -9.17 -1.07 18.35
C ARG A 4 -8.16 -0.73 17.26
N SER A 5 -8.00 -1.64 16.30
CA SER A 5 -7.39 -1.31 15.01
C SER A 5 -8.16 -0.12 14.46
N VAL A 6 -7.55 1.06 14.48
CA VAL A 6 -8.11 2.24 13.83
C VAL A 6 -8.00 1.96 12.34
N VAL A 7 -9.04 1.33 11.78
CA VAL A 7 -9.25 1.31 10.35
C VAL A 7 -9.47 2.77 9.97
N VAL A 8 -8.44 3.41 9.41
CA VAL A 8 -8.56 4.75 8.84
C VAL A 8 -9.36 4.60 7.54
N GLN A 9 -10.68 4.46 7.67
CA GLN A 9 -11.61 4.65 6.56
C GLN A 9 -11.88 6.15 6.43
N ASP A 10 -11.28 6.75 5.40
CA ASP A 10 -11.66 8.10 4.99
C ASP A 10 -13.02 8.07 4.26
N LYS A 11 -13.73 9.20 4.17
CA LYS A 11 -15.04 9.31 3.48
C LYS A 11 -14.98 8.88 2.00
N SER A 12 -13.77 8.78 1.45
CA SER A 12 -13.45 8.27 0.11
C SER A 12 -13.46 6.74 -0.01
N GLY A 13 -13.66 6.00 1.08
CA GLY A 13 -13.61 4.53 1.11
C GLY A 13 -12.18 3.96 1.04
N MET A 14 -11.16 4.81 1.00
CA MET A 14 -9.76 4.37 0.97
C MET A 14 -9.39 3.63 2.27
N LEU A 15 -8.56 2.60 2.13
CA LEU A 15 -8.09 1.79 3.26
C LEU A 15 -6.58 1.96 3.46
N ALA A 16 -6.17 2.19 4.69
CA ALA A 16 -4.75 2.24 5.04
C ALA A 16 -4.15 0.84 5.19
N SER A 17 -2.90 0.65 4.74
CA SER A 17 -2.10 -0.50 5.12
C SER A 17 -1.98 -0.59 6.65
N PRO A 18 -2.00 -1.80 7.25
CA PRO A 18 -1.95 -1.96 8.72
C PRO A 18 -0.75 -1.26 9.39
N GLY A 19 0.39 -1.19 8.70
CA GLY A 19 1.61 -0.56 9.20
C GLY A 19 1.49 0.96 9.42
N LEU A 20 0.51 1.62 8.79
CA LEU A 20 0.35 3.07 8.85
C LEU A 20 -0.14 3.56 10.22
N ALA A 21 -0.99 2.78 10.90
CA ALA A 21 -1.64 3.21 12.14
C ALA A 21 -0.65 3.44 13.30
N SER A 22 0.51 2.77 13.28
CA SER A 22 1.55 2.87 14.30
C SER A 22 2.84 3.53 13.81
N ALA A 23 2.82 4.14 12.62
CA ALA A 23 4.01 4.69 11.99
C ALA A 23 4.47 5.99 12.68
N PRO A 24 5.75 6.10 13.09
CA PRO A 24 6.34 7.36 13.54
C PRO A 24 6.27 8.44 12.45
N VAL A 25 6.15 9.71 12.84
CA VAL A 25 6.08 10.85 11.89
C VAL A 25 7.29 10.88 10.95
N LEU A 26 8.49 10.56 11.45
CA LEU A 26 9.70 10.50 10.64
C LEU A 26 9.60 9.47 9.50
N ASP A 27 9.02 8.29 9.76
CA ASP A 27 8.82 7.25 8.75
C ASP A 27 7.82 7.70 7.67
N LEU A 28 6.79 8.44 8.07
CA LEU A 28 5.83 9.06 7.16
C LEU A 28 6.49 10.14 6.29
N MET A 29 7.40 10.95 6.87
CA MET A 29 8.19 11.94 6.13
C MET A 29 9.10 11.27 5.10
N CYS A 30 9.81 10.20 5.49
CA CYS A 30 10.66 9.41 4.58
C CYS A 30 9.84 8.83 3.42
N SER A 31 8.66 8.27 3.71
CA SER A 31 7.79 7.69 2.69
C SER A 31 7.26 8.76 1.73
N HIS A 32 6.83 9.91 2.26
CA HIS A 32 6.38 11.04 1.45
C HIS A 32 7.52 11.58 0.57
N PHE A 33 8.74 11.68 1.12
CA PHE A 33 9.91 12.14 0.37
C PHE A 33 10.22 11.21 -0.81
N VAL A 34 10.30 9.90 -0.58
CA VAL A 34 10.60 8.92 -1.64
C VAL A 34 9.50 8.92 -2.71
N LEU A 35 8.23 9.00 -2.33
CA LEU A 35 7.12 9.10 -3.29
C LEU A 35 7.16 10.40 -4.10
N THR A 36 7.57 11.51 -3.47
CA THR A 36 7.75 12.79 -4.15
C THR A 36 8.87 12.71 -5.20
N LEU A 37 9.99 12.05 -4.88
CA LEU A 37 11.07 11.81 -5.83
C LEU A 37 10.61 10.92 -7.00
N ALA A 38 9.85 9.86 -6.70
CA ALA A 38 9.33 8.95 -7.73
C ALA A 38 8.35 9.64 -8.69
N ALA A 39 7.58 10.62 -8.20
CA ALA A 39 6.62 11.39 -8.99
C ALA A 39 7.23 12.60 -9.72
N GLN A 40 8.53 12.89 -9.51
CA GLN A 40 9.15 14.11 -10.05
C GLN A 40 9.19 14.09 -11.59
N PRO A 41 8.79 15.18 -12.26
CA PRO A 41 8.93 15.33 -13.71
C PRO A 41 10.40 15.16 -14.15
N GLY A 42 10.64 14.36 -15.19
CA GLY A 42 11.99 14.04 -15.66
C GLY A 42 12.71 12.95 -14.85
N GLY A 43 12.07 12.43 -13.79
CA GLY A 43 12.54 11.25 -13.08
C GLY A 43 12.54 10.02 -13.98
N LYS A 44 13.56 9.17 -13.87
CA LYS A 44 13.64 7.89 -14.60
C LYS A 44 12.77 6.78 -13.97
N PHE A 45 11.83 7.14 -13.09
CA PHE A 45 11.02 6.17 -12.35
C PHE A 45 10.16 5.36 -13.33
N ASN A 46 10.31 4.05 -13.25
CA ASN A 46 9.54 3.10 -14.02
C ASN A 46 8.93 2.10 -13.05
N VAL A 47 7.61 2.14 -12.89
CA VAL A 47 6.92 1.28 -11.91
C VAL A 47 7.18 -0.22 -12.12
N ARG A 48 7.37 -0.68 -13.36
CA ARG A 48 7.67 -2.11 -13.62
C ARG A 48 9.07 -2.52 -13.15
N ARG A 49 10.02 -1.58 -13.15
CA ARG A 49 11.40 -1.82 -12.74
C ARG A 49 11.63 -1.52 -11.26
N ASP A 50 11.00 -0.46 -10.76
CA ASP A 50 11.41 0.19 -9.51
C ASP A 50 10.45 -0.11 -8.34
N ILE A 51 9.33 -0.82 -8.57
CA ILE A 51 8.30 -1.04 -7.55
C ILE A 51 8.82 -1.74 -6.28
N ASN A 52 9.64 -2.79 -6.42
CA ASN A 52 10.13 -3.54 -5.24
C ASN A 52 11.03 -2.70 -4.33
N GLY A 53 11.89 -1.87 -4.93
CA GLY A 53 12.69 -0.90 -4.19
C GLY A 53 11.81 0.13 -3.48
N LEU A 54 10.78 0.63 -4.17
CA LEU A 54 9.83 1.59 -3.60
C LEU A 54 9.01 0.99 -2.44
N MET A 55 8.53 -0.25 -2.59
CA MET A 55 7.76 -0.95 -1.55
C MET A 55 8.60 -1.22 -0.30
N SER A 56 9.90 -1.49 -0.46
CA SER A 56 10.81 -1.62 0.69
C SER A 56 10.88 -0.37 1.57
N LEU A 57 10.62 0.81 0.99
CA LEU A 57 10.65 2.10 1.69
C LEU A 57 9.25 2.54 2.16
N ALA A 58 8.23 2.35 1.33
CA ALA A 58 6.91 2.96 1.53
C ALA A 58 5.75 1.96 1.67
N GLY A 59 5.96 0.65 1.47
CA GLY A 59 4.89 -0.37 1.43
C GLY A 59 4.05 -0.47 2.71
N ARG A 60 4.66 -0.16 3.86
CA ARG A 60 3.98 -0.10 5.17
C ARG A 60 2.94 1.01 5.27
N HIS A 61 3.06 2.04 4.43
CA HIS A 61 2.33 3.31 4.57
C HIS A 61 1.37 3.58 3.39
N LEU A 62 1.03 2.55 2.62
CA LEU A 62 0.15 2.69 1.48
C LEU A 62 -1.29 3.02 1.88
N ILE A 63 -1.95 3.76 1.01
CA ILE A 63 -3.39 4.03 1.04
C ILE A 63 -4.00 3.41 -0.21
N TRP A 64 -4.88 2.43 -0.02
CA TRP A 64 -5.48 1.62 -1.06
C TRP A 64 -6.79 2.23 -1.57
N PRO A 65 -6.85 2.73 -2.82
CA PRO A 65 -8.10 3.10 -3.45
C PRO A 65 -8.97 1.85 -3.67
N PRO A 66 -10.28 1.88 -3.39
CA PRO A 66 -11.14 0.69 -3.49
C PRO A 66 -11.08 0.00 -4.86
N ALA A 67 -11.12 0.78 -5.94
CA ALA A 67 -11.10 0.23 -7.30
C ALA A 67 -9.77 -0.47 -7.64
N VAL A 68 -8.65 0.05 -7.13
CA VAL A 68 -7.32 -0.56 -7.31
C VAL A 68 -7.23 -1.85 -6.50
N LEU A 69 -7.67 -1.82 -5.24
CA LEU A 69 -7.66 -3.00 -4.38
C LEU A 69 -8.53 -4.12 -4.95
N ALA A 70 -9.73 -3.81 -5.44
CA ALA A 70 -10.61 -4.78 -6.08
C ALA A 70 -9.94 -5.49 -7.27
N ARG A 71 -9.34 -4.74 -8.20
CA ARG A 71 -8.64 -5.31 -9.36
C ARG A 71 -7.41 -6.13 -8.97
N LEU A 72 -6.66 -5.68 -7.96
CA LEU A 72 -5.52 -6.45 -7.43
C LEU A 72 -6.00 -7.78 -6.83
N ARG A 73 -7.11 -7.77 -6.09
CA ARG A 73 -7.70 -8.98 -5.51
C ARG A 73 -8.19 -9.96 -6.57
N GLU A 74 -8.79 -9.48 -7.66
CA GLU A 74 -9.17 -10.32 -8.81
C GLU A 74 -7.95 -10.94 -9.51
N PHE A 75 -6.86 -10.19 -9.61
CA PHE A 75 -5.59 -10.73 -10.10
C PHE A 75 -5.06 -11.84 -9.17
N LEU A 76 -5.03 -11.59 -7.85
CA LEU A 76 -4.54 -12.54 -6.86
C LEU A 76 -5.40 -13.80 -6.76
N ALA A 77 -6.73 -13.67 -6.89
CA ALA A 77 -7.67 -14.80 -6.97
C ALA A 77 -7.27 -15.82 -8.04
N ARG A 78 -6.88 -15.32 -9.23
CA ARG A 78 -6.39 -16.18 -10.32
C ARG A 78 -4.97 -16.67 -10.05
N ARG A 79 -4.09 -15.78 -9.60
CA ARG A 79 -2.64 -16.04 -9.48
C ARG A 79 -2.28 -16.98 -8.34
N CYS A 80 -3.05 -16.94 -7.25
CA CYS A 80 -2.83 -17.66 -6.00
C CYS A 80 -3.82 -18.82 -5.80
N LYS A 81 -4.57 -19.23 -6.84
CA LYS A 81 -5.61 -20.26 -6.77
C LYS A 81 -5.16 -21.54 -6.08
N ASP A 82 -3.95 -22.00 -6.39
CA ASP A 82 -3.37 -23.24 -5.86
C ASP A 82 -2.37 -23.00 -4.71
N ASN A 83 -2.28 -21.76 -4.21
CA ASN A 83 -1.40 -21.40 -3.10
C ASN A 83 -2.14 -21.52 -1.75
N GLU A 84 -1.69 -22.43 -0.89
CA GLU A 84 -2.30 -22.67 0.42
C GLU A 84 -2.31 -21.45 1.33
N LEU A 85 -1.30 -20.58 1.24
CA LEU A 85 -1.20 -19.34 2.04
C LEU A 85 -2.35 -18.38 1.77
N TRP A 86 -2.98 -18.49 0.59
CA TRP A 86 -4.05 -17.61 0.13
C TRP A 86 -5.44 -18.24 0.28
N ARG A 87 -5.56 -19.44 0.83
CA ARG A 87 -6.84 -20.15 0.92
C ARG A 87 -7.93 -19.28 1.57
N GLY A 88 -9.05 -19.13 0.85
CA GLY A 88 -10.23 -18.41 1.34
C GLY A 88 -10.12 -16.88 1.31
N HIS A 89 -9.06 -16.30 0.74
CA HIS A 89 -8.88 -14.85 0.70
C HIS A 89 -10.01 -14.12 -0.05
N GLU A 90 -10.66 -14.77 -1.03
CA GLU A 90 -11.76 -14.17 -1.80
C GLU A 90 -13.00 -13.84 -0.98
N ARG A 91 -13.21 -14.55 0.13
CA ARG A 91 -14.38 -14.34 1.01
C ARG A 91 -14.13 -13.24 2.05
N LEU A 92 -12.90 -12.76 2.16
CA LEU A 92 -12.55 -11.70 3.11
C LEU A 92 -13.10 -10.36 2.62
N THR A 93 -13.53 -9.52 3.55
CA THR A 93 -13.72 -8.09 3.26
C THR A 93 -12.38 -7.44 2.89
N ASP A 94 -12.41 -6.22 2.36
CA ASP A 94 -11.17 -5.50 2.00
C ASP A 94 -10.29 -5.18 3.21
N ALA A 95 -10.90 -4.87 4.36
CA ALA A 95 -10.16 -4.66 5.60
C ALA A 95 -9.48 -5.95 6.08
N GLU A 96 -10.22 -7.06 6.17
CA GLU A 96 -9.67 -8.36 6.59
C GLU A 96 -8.59 -8.88 5.64
N PHE A 97 -8.76 -8.62 4.35
CA PHE A 97 -7.75 -8.95 3.34
C PHE A 97 -6.45 -8.18 3.56
N LEU A 98 -6.52 -6.87 3.80
CA LEU A 98 -5.33 -6.05 4.10
C LEU A 98 -4.71 -6.40 5.45
N GLU A 99 -5.51 -6.76 6.46
CA GLU A 99 -4.99 -7.24 7.74
C GLU A 99 -4.19 -8.55 7.58
N ARG A 100 -4.67 -9.46 6.73
CA ARG A 100 -4.02 -10.77 6.50
C ARG A 100 -2.85 -10.71 5.51
N HIS A 101 -3.05 -10.07 4.36
CA HIS A 101 -2.13 -10.11 3.21
C HIS A 101 -1.48 -8.75 2.91
N GLY A 102 -1.94 -7.66 3.53
CA GLY A 102 -1.43 -6.30 3.32
C GLY A 102 -0.38 -5.84 4.33
N LEU A 103 0.08 -6.72 5.22
CA LEU A 103 1.19 -6.42 6.12
C LEU A 103 2.53 -6.58 5.38
N TRP A 104 3.33 -5.52 5.33
CA TRP A 104 4.68 -5.61 4.80
C TRP A 104 5.56 -6.49 5.69
N ARG A 105 6.01 -7.62 5.14
CA ARG A 105 6.96 -8.55 5.81
C ARG A 105 8.28 -8.69 5.07
N GLY A 106 8.42 -8.03 3.92
CA GLY A 106 9.57 -8.14 3.04
C GLY A 106 9.13 -8.43 1.59
N PRO A 107 10.05 -8.29 0.62
CA PRO A 107 9.73 -8.47 -0.80
C PRO A 107 9.53 -9.93 -1.21
N TYR A 108 9.98 -10.89 -0.40
CA TYR A 108 9.96 -12.33 -0.73
C TYR A 108 8.90 -13.13 0.04
N GLU A 109 7.98 -12.43 0.72
CA GLU A 109 6.97 -13.05 1.57
C GLU A 109 5.72 -13.40 0.75
N GLU A 110 5.67 -14.63 0.25
CA GLU A 110 4.62 -15.15 -0.65
C GLU A 110 3.20 -15.08 -0.06
N GLY A 111 3.07 -15.00 1.27
CA GLY A 111 1.79 -14.82 1.94
C GLY A 111 1.24 -13.39 1.88
N THR A 112 1.97 -12.46 1.25
CA THR A 112 1.61 -11.03 1.20
C THR A 112 1.37 -10.57 -0.24
N LEU A 113 0.50 -9.58 -0.41
CA LEU A 113 0.22 -8.99 -1.72
C LEU A 113 1.48 -8.38 -2.37
N PHE A 114 2.47 -7.98 -1.55
CA PHE A 114 3.69 -7.31 -2.00
C PHE A 114 4.56 -8.18 -2.89
N PHE A 115 4.57 -9.50 -2.61
CA PHE A 115 5.30 -10.48 -3.40
C PHE A 115 4.86 -10.51 -4.88
N TYR A 116 3.61 -10.12 -5.16
CA TYR A 116 3.01 -10.21 -6.49
C TYR A 116 2.91 -8.85 -7.21
N LEU A 117 3.35 -7.75 -6.59
CA LEU A 117 3.15 -6.41 -7.15
C LEU A 117 4.00 -6.14 -8.39
N ASP A 118 5.19 -6.74 -8.50
CA ASP A 118 6.04 -6.60 -9.69
C ASP A 118 5.43 -7.33 -10.91
N GLU A 119 4.83 -8.50 -10.67
CA GLU A 119 4.06 -9.23 -11.67
C GLU A 119 2.83 -8.42 -12.07
N TYR A 120 2.05 -7.95 -11.10
CA TYR A 120 0.88 -7.10 -11.35
C TYR A 120 1.23 -5.80 -12.08
N ALA A 121 2.38 -5.20 -11.80
CA ALA A 121 2.87 -3.99 -12.48
C ALA A 121 3.06 -4.18 -13.98
N LYS A 122 3.36 -5.40 -14.43
CA LYS A 122 3.54 -5.70 -15.86
C LYS A 122 2.24 -5.47 -16.61
N ASP A 123 1.10 -5.86 -16.05
CA ASP A 123 -0.20 -5.76 -16.73
C ASP A 123 -0.96 -4.49 -16.36
N ALA A 124 -0.87 -4.05 -15.11
CA ALA A 124 -1.64 -2.93 -14.55
C ALA A 124 -0.76 -1.82 -13.95
N PRO A 125 0.22 -1.24 -14.68
CA PRO A 125 1.11 -0.21 -14.14
C PRO A 125 0.36 1.06 -13.71
N LYS A 126 -0.76 1.38 -14.36
CA LYS A 126 -1.59 2.55 -14.03
C LYS A 126 -2.23 2.44 -12.65
N ASP A 127 -2.58 1.23 -12.22
CA ASP A 127 -3.20 0.99 -10.91
C ASP A 127 -2.20 1.25 -9.79
N LEU A 128 -0.95 0.82 -9.97
CA LEU A 128 0.12 1.13 -9.03
C LEU A 128 0.45 2.61 -9.01
N LEU A 129 0.48 3.30 -10.16
CA LEU A 129 0.66 4.75 -10.16
C LEU A 129 -0.46 5.48 -9.41
N ALA A 130 -1.72 5.03 -9.55
CA ALA A 130 -2.85 5.57 -8.82
C ALA A 130 -2.74 5.32 -7.30
N LEU A 131 -2.30 4.12 -6.90
CA LEU A 131 -2.01 3.76 -5.50
C LEU A 131 -0.95 4.69 -4.90
N LEU A 132 0.16 4.90 -5.61
CA LEU A 132 1.27 5.75 -5.17
C LEU A 132 0.84 7.22 -5.06
N ALA A 133 0.04 7.71 -6.02
CA ALA A 133 -0.49 9.07 -6.00
C ALA A 133 -1.44 9.30 -4.82
N ALA A 134 -2.39 8.37 -4.59
CA ALA A 134 -3.30 8.44 -3.45
C ALA A 134 -2.55 8.43 -2.12
N THR A 135 -1.53 7.57 -2.00
CA THR A 135 -0.66 7.49 -0.82
C THR A 135 0.09 8.80 -0.60
N GLY A 136 0.72 9.37 -1.64
CA GLY A 136 1.45 10.63 -1.55
C GLY A 136 0.56 11.80 -1.14
N GLN A 137 -0.65 11.89 -1.70
CA GLN A 137 -1.62 12.92 -1.33
C GLN A 137 -2.05 12.81 0.13
N TRP A 138 -2.35 11.59 0.60
CA TRP A 138 -2.72 11.34 1.98
C TRP A 138 -1.59 11.70 2.94
N LEU A 139 -0.36 11.27 2.66
CA LEU A 139 0.81 11.56 3.49
C LEU A 139 1.08 13.07 3.57
N ARG A 140 0.93 13.80 2.46
CA ARG A 140 1.07 15.27 2.44
C ARG A 140 0.07 15.93 3.39
N HIS A 141 -1.18 15.46 3.40
CA HIS A 141 -2.21 16.00 4.29
C HIS A 141 -1.97 15.63 5.75
N ALA A 142 -1.61 14.38 6.03
CA ALA A 142 -1.29 13.91 7.37
C ALA A 142 -0.10 14.68 7.97
N LEU A 143 0.99 14.83 7.22
CA LEU A 143 2.20 15.53 7.68
C LEU A 143 1.97 17.02 7.94
N LYS A 144 1.10 17.69 7.16
CA LYS A 144 0.71 19.08 7.44
C LYS A 144 0.06 19.24 8.82
N LYS A 145 -0.76 18.28 9.24
CA LYS A 145 -1.39 18.29 10.58
C LYS A 145 -0.37 18.05 11.71
N HIS A 146 0.70 17.31 11.44
CA HIS A 146 1.76 17.08 12.43
C HIS A 146 2.74 18.24 12.52
N SER A 147 2.97 18.99 11.43
CA SER A 147 3.81 20.19 11.43
C SER A 147 3.24 21.33 12.29
N SER A 148 1.94 21.33 12.59
CA SER A 148 1.30 22.30 13.49
C SER A 148 1.32 21.89 14.97
N LEU A 149 2.06 20.82 15.33
CA LEU A 149 2.16 20.28 16.70
C LEU A 149 3.60 20.28 17.23
N VAL A 150 4.51 20.98 16.56
CA VAL A 150 5.88 21.22 17.03
C VAL A 150 5.94 22.66 17.54
N GLU A 151 5.64 22.83 18.83
CA GLU A 151 5.97 24.02 19.63
C GLU A 151 7.10 23.67 20.60
#